data_AF-A0AA43HWL0-F1
#
_entry.id   AF-A0AA43HWL0-F1
#
_cell.length_a   1.000
_cell.length_b   1.000
_cell.length_c   1.000
_cell.angle_alpha   90.00
_cell.angle_beta   90.00
_cell.angle_gamma   90.00
#
_symmetry.space_group_name_H-M   'P 1'
#
loop_
_entity.id
_entity.type
_entity.pdbx_description
1 polymer ?
#
loop_
_entity_poly.entity_id
_entity_poly.type
_entity_poly.pdbx_seq_one_letter_code
_entity_poly.pdbx_strand_id
1 'polypeptide(L)'
;MTTKISSTIYVLIFSIVFSLGIFCTGCSEKKAEEELHIFLCFGQSNMEGNAKAEAQDSIGVDERFMVLQAVDCDSARVKGQWRTAIPPLVRCHTGLSPADYFGRTMVANLPENIKVGIINVSVGGCRIELFDKDNYESYVETSPDWLKNMVKEYDGNPYQRLVDLANQAQAEGGIIKGILLHQGESNSGEQDWPQKVKIVYNNLLKDINLEANSIPLLAGELVNTDQNGACAGMNEIIRTLPDVIPNTYVIPSDSCKGIEDRLHFSAEGYRELGKRYAKQMLSLYKVDNTK
;
A
#
# COMPACT_ATOMS: atom_id res chain seq x y z
N MET A 1 -20.73 -83.04 -61.01
CA MET A 1 -20.01 -81.83 -60.54
C MET A 1 -21.01 -80.91 -59.87
N THR A 2 -20.67 -80.42 -58.65
CA THR A 2 -21.16 -79.19 -57.98
C THR A 2 -22.66 -79.11 -57.57
N THR A 3 -23.01 -79.35 -56.28
CA THR A 3 -23.27 -78.36 -55.17
C THR A 3 -24.58 -77.55 -55.33
N LYS A 4 -25.41 -77.16 -54.34
CA LYS A 4 -25.53 -77.10 -52.85
C LYS A 4 -27.03 -76.77 -52.58
N ILE A 5 -27.80 -77.33 -51.64
CA ILE A 5 -27.87 -77.14 -50.16
C ILE A 5 -28.15 -75.68 -49.70
N SER A 6 -29.36 -75.47 -49.13
CA SER A 6 -29.73 -74.72 -47.89
C SER A 6 -29.45 -73.20 -47.84
N SER A 7 -30.13 -72.31 -47.09
CA SER A 7 -31.15 -72.33 -46.02
C SER A 7 -31.61 -70.88 -45.77
N THR A 8 -32.85 -70.73 -45.33
CA THR A 8 -33.38 -69.86 -44.26
C THR A 8 -32.58 -68.65 -43.79
N ILE A 9 -33.18 -67.45 -43.80
CA ILE A 9 -32.82 -66.35 -42.89
C ILE A 9 -34.09 -65.71 -42.31
N TYR A 10 -34.25 -65.85 -40.99
CA TYR A 10 -35.15 -65.09 -40.13
C TYR A 10 -34.60 -63.65 -39.97
N VAL A 11 -35.46 -62.65 -40.14
CA VAL A 11 -35.12 -61.25 -39.84
C VAL A 11 -35.49 -60.98 -38.38
N LEU A 12 -34.48 -60.84 -37.51
CA LEU A 12 -34.63 -60.28 -36.16
C LEU A 12 -34.50 -58.75 -36.22
N ILE A 13 -35.53 -58.03 -35.76
CA ILE A 13 -35.47 -56.60 -35.43
C ILE A 13 -34.84 -56.46 -34.05
N PHE A 14 -33.70 -55.77 -33.96
CA PHE A 14 -33.07 -55.35 -32.71
C PHE A 14 -33.41 -53.87 -32.49
N SER A 15 -34.26 -53.57 -31.52
CA SER A 15 -34.53 -52.20 -31.07
C SER A 15 -33.44 -51.77 -30.07
N ILE A 16 -32.55 -50.87 -30.49
CA ILE A 16 -31.55 -50.25 -29.62
C ILE A 16 -32.22 -49.03 -28.93
N VAL A 17 -32.42 -49.13 -27.62
CA VAL A 17 -32.83 -48.00 -26.77
C VAL A 17 -31.57 -47.22 -26.40
N PHE A 18 -31.44 -46.01 -26.94
CA PHE A 18 -30.35 -45.08 -26.61
C PHE A 18 -30.77 -44.26 -25.38
N SER A 19 -30.30 -44.63 -24.19
CA SER A 19 -30.45 -43.80 -22.99
C SER A 19 -29.47 -42.63 -23.06
N LEU A 20 -29.98 -41.42 -23.28
CA LEU A 20 -29.25 -40.16 -23.14
C LEU A 20 -28.96 -39.93 -21.64
N GLY A 21 -27.77 -40.32 -21.19
CA GLY A 21 -27.24 -39.88 -19.91
C GLY A 21 -26.79 -38.43 -19.99
N ILE A 22 -27.61 -37.50 -19.48
CA ILE A 22 -27.21 -36.11 -19.27
C ILE A 22 -26.24 -36.10 -18.07
N PHE A 23 -24.94 -36.07 -18.36
CA PHE A 23 -23.91 -35.78 -17.37
C PHE A 23 -23.98 -34.30 -17.03
N CYS A 24 -24.70 -33.93 -15.97
CA CYS A 24 -24.60 -32.61 -15.37
C CYS A 24 -23.22 -32.50 -14.71
N THR A 25 -22.21 -32.08 -15.46
CA THR A 25 -20.97 -31.55 -14.87
C THR A 25 -21.33 -30.27 -14.13
N GLY A 26 -21.41 -30.36 -12.80
CA GLY A 26 -21.56 -29.19 -11.95
C GLY A 26 -20.40 -28.22 -12.21
N CYS A 27 -20.71 -27.04 -12.75
CA CYS A 27 -19.83 -25.89 -12.65
C CYS A 27 -19.73 -25.51 -11.16
N SER A 28 -18.73 -26.05 -10.47
CA SER A 28 -18.29 -25.44 -9.22
C SER A 28 -17.62 -24.13 -9.61
N GLU A 29 -18.28 -23.00 -9.36
CA GLU A 29 -17.64 -21.69 -9.39
C GLU A 29 -16.47 -21.76 -8.39
N LYS A 30 -15.23 -21.79 -8.88
CA LYS A 30 -14.06 -21.65 -8.02
C LYS A 30 -14.14 -20.27 -7.36
N LYS A 31 -14.48 -20.23 -6.06
CA LYS A 31 -14.35 -19.03 -5.26
C LYS A 31 -12.92 -18.52 -5.41
N ALA A 32 -12.76 -17.25 -5.80
CA ALA A 32 -11.45 -16.64 -5.91
C ALA A 32 -10.70 -16.74 -4.57
N GLU A 33 -9.42 -17.07 -4.62
CA GLU A 33 -8.58 -17.21 -3.44
C GLU A 33 -8.47 -15.86 -2.71
N GLU A 34 -8.46 -15.89 -1.37
CA GLU A 34 -8.31 -14.65 -0.60
C GLU A 34 -6.87 -14.17 -0.69
N GLU A 35 -6.68 -12.90 -1.07
CA GLU A 35 -5.36 -12.27 -1.17
C GLU A 35 -5.25 -11.10 -0.19
N LEU A 36 -4.08 -10.93 0.41
CA LEU A 36 -3.74 -9.76 1.20
C LEU A 36 -2.76 -8.88 0.42
N HIS A 37 -3.21 -7.71 -0.01
CA HIS A 37 -2.40 -6.71 -0.69
C HIS A 37 -1.83 -5.71 0.30
N ILE A 38 -0.51 -5.69 0.43
CA ILE A 38 0.22 -4.87 1.39
C ILE A 38 0.76 -3.62 0.71
N PHE A 39 0.63 -2.49 1.38
CA PHE A 39 1.24 -1.23 0.99
C PHE A 39 2.12 -0.69 2.13
N LEU A 40 3.38 -0.47 1.81
CA LEU A 40 4.37 0.08 2.74
C LEU A 40 4.25 1.60 2.73
N CYS A 41 4.15 2.24 3.89
CA CYS A 41 4.03 3.68 4.02
C CYS A 41 5.18 4.21 4.88
N PHE A 42 5.87 5.23 4.38
CA PHE A 42 6.88 5.93 5.17
C PHE A 42 6.99 7.40 4.80
N GLY A 43 7.61 8.18 5.67
CA GLY A 43 7.80 9.61 5.46
C GLY A 43 7.80 10.36 6.78
N GLN A 44 7.31 11.60 6.74
CA GLN A 44 7.32 12.50 7.90
C GLN A 44 5.91 12.82 8.43
N SER A 45 5.72 13.98 9.04
CA SER A 45 4.50 14.35 9.79
C SER A 45 3.21 14.23 8.98
N ASN A 46 3.24 14.52 7.67
CA ASN A 46 2.07 14.36 6.81
C ASN A 46 1.75 12.88 6.48
N MET A 47 2.72 11.96 6.44
CA MET A 47 2.43 10.52 6.38
C MET A 47 2.02 9.96 7.75
N GLU A 48 2.66 10.46 8.82
CA GLU A 48 2.36 10.08 10.21
C GLU A 48 0.93 10.47 10.63
N GLY A 49 0.47 11.60 10.12
CA GLY A 49 -0.83 12.19 10.39
C GLY A 49 -0.76 13.23 11.50
N ASN A 50 -0.82 14.51 11.13
CA ASN A 50 -0.79 15.63 12.08
C ASN A 50 -2.19 16.05 12.58
N ALA A 51 -3.22 15.89 11.74
CA ALA A 51 -4.57 16.32 12.07
C ALA A 51 -5.25 15.28 12.97
N LYS A 52 -5.93 15.74 14.02
CA LYS A 52 -6.77 14.86 14.85
C LYS A 52 -7.84 14.18 13.99
N ALA A 53 -7.97 12.86 14.11
CA ALA A 53 -9.08 12.12 13.51
C ALA A 53 -10.42 12.59 14.08
N GLU A 54 -11.41 12.75 13.21
CA GLU A 54 -12.78 13.11 13.55
C GLU A 54 -13.64 11.85 13.68
N ALA A 55 -14.85 11.97 14.23
CA ALA A 55 -15.73 10.81 14.45
C ALA A 55 -16.03 10.01 13.17
N GLN A 56 -16.15 10.68 12.03
CA GLN A 56 -16.36 10.03 10.73
C GLN A 56 -15.21 9.12 10.31
N ASP A 57 -14.00 9.39 10.80
CA ASP A 57 -12.80 8.61 10.49
C ASP A 57 -12.76 7.29 11.28
N SER A 58 -13.71 7.01 12.16
CA SER A 58 -13.77 5.73 12.90
C SER A 58 -15.01 4.89 12.60
N ILE A 59 -15.92 5.39 11.77
CA ILE A 59 -17.20 4.73 11.47
C ILE A 59 -17.09 3.99 10.13
N GLY A 60 -17.62 2.77 10.09
CA GLY A 60 -17.79 2.01 8.84
C GLY A 60 -16.48 1.60 8.17
N VAL A 61 -15.42 1.37 8.95
CA VAL A 61 -14.15 0.85 8.42
C VAL A 61 -14.33 -0.62 8.08
N ASP A 62 -14.21 -0.95 6.79
CA ASP A 62 -14.30 -2.32 6.26
C ASP A 62 -13.23 -3.22 6.93
N GLU A 63 -13.60 -4.41 7.37
CA GLU A 63 -12.70 -5.37 8.00
C GLU A 63 -11.62 -5.90 7.05
N ARG A 64 -11.79 -5.74 5.74
CA ARG A 64 -10.74 -6.01 4.75
C ARG A 64 -9.63 -4.97 4.78
N PHE A 65 -9.86 -3.79 5.36
CA PHE A 65 -8.84 -2.76 5.52
C PHE A 65 -8.14 -2.92 6.87
N MET A 66 -6.90 -3.40 6.80
CA MET A 66 -6.09 -3.81 7.94
C MET A 66 -4.81 -2.97 8.05
N VAL A 67 -4.29 -2.85 9.26
CA VAL A 67 -2.98 -2.27 9.54
C VAL A 67 -2.17 -3.23 10.40
N LEU A 68 -0.92 -3.46 10.02
CA LEU A 68 0.03 -4.19 10.85
C LEU A 68 0.71 -3.18 11.76
N GLN A 69 0.43 -3.31 13.06
CA GLN A 69 0.80 -2.31 14.03
C GLN A 69 2.32 -2.22 14.19
N ALA A 70 2.87 -1.02 14.00
CA ALA A 70 4.32 -0.83 14.00
C ALA A 70 4.92 -0.62 15.39
N VAL A 71 4.14 -0.22 16.41
CA VAL A 71 4.60 0.03 17.80
C VAL A 71 3.55 -0.44 18.81
N ASP A 72 3.98 -0.79 20.01
CA ASP A 72 3.08 -1.12 21.12
C ASP A 72 2.41 0.14 21.68
N CYS A 73 1.08 0.11 21.80
CA CYS A 73 0.30 1.22 22.33
C CYS A 73 -0.61 0.84 23.49
N ASP A 74 -1.44 -0.18 23.29
CA ASP A 74 -2.40 -0.68 24.28
C ASP A 74 -2.77 -2.13 23.97
N SER A 75 -3.70 -2.71 24.73
CA SER A 75 -4.11 -4.12 24.58
C SER A 75 -4.74 -4.46 23.23
N ALA A 76 -5.20 -3.48 22.45
CA ALA A 76 -5.78 -3.66 21.12
C ALA A 76 -4.82 -3.25 19.98
N ARG A 77 -3.72 -2.58 20.31
CA ARG A 77 -2.72 -2.06 19.36
C ARG A 77 -1.33 -2.51 19.79
N VAL A 78 -1.01 -3.75 19.44
CA VAL A 78 0.22 -4.46 19.81
C VAL A 78 1.13 -4.61 18.58
N LYS A 79 2.43 -4.32 18.72
CA LYS A 79 3.40 -4.39 17.63
C LYS A 79 3.39 -5.78 16.97
N GLY A 80 3.42 -5.81 15.65
CA GLY A 80 3.44 -7.04 14.87
C GLY A 80 2.10 -7.78 14.79
N GLN A 81 1.00 -7.16 15.28
CA GLN A 81 -0.35 -7.71 15.12
C GLN A 81 -1.17 -6.92 14.11
N TRP A 82 -1.92 -7.65 13.28
CA TRP A 82 -2.92 -7.07 12.39
C TRP A 82 -4.16 -6.65 13.18
N ARG A 83 -4.73 -5.51 12.79
CA ARG A 83 -6.04 -5.04 13.26
C ARG A 83 -6.76 -4.28 12.15
N THR A 84 -8.06 -4.09 12.29
CA THR A 84 -8.81 -3.16 11.43
C THR A 84 -8.17 -1.76 11.50
N ALA A 85 -8.00 -1.14 10.34
CA ALA A 85 -7.29 0.13 10.17
C ALA A 85 -8.17 1.34 10.56
N ILE A 86 -8.48 1.42 11.86
CA ILE A 86 -9.08 2.58 12.50
C ILE A 86 -7.93 3.51 12.96
N PRO A 87 -7.98 4.82 12.65
CA PRO A 87 -6.95 5.76 13.08
C PRO A 87 -6.76 5.79 14.62
N PRO A 88 -5.54 6.08 15.11
CA PRO A 88 -4.34 6.37 14.32
C PRO A 88 -3.66 5.12 13.76
N LEU A 89 -3.04 5.23 12.58
CA LEU A 89 -2.41 4.09 11.89
C LEU A 89 -0.89 3.95 12.17
N VAL A 90 -0.25 4.96 12.75
CA VAL A 90 1.24 5.04 12.78
C VAL A 90 1.80 4.82 14.17
N ARG A 91 1.51 5.71 15.12
CA ARG A 91 1.84 5.53 16.55
C ARG A 91 0.67 5.92 17.44
N CYS A 92 0.84 5.75 18.75
CA CYS A 92 -0.25 5.72 19.72
C CYS A 92 -1.02 7.04 19.83
N HIS A 93 -0.33 8.16 19.56
CA HIS A 93 -0.83 9.52 19.72
C HIS A 93 -0.74 10.35 18.44
N THR A 94 -0.62 9.69 17.27
CA THR A 94 -0.64 10.38 15.98
C THR A 94 -2.07 10.65 15.52
N GLY A 95 -2.22 11.32 14.39
CA GLY A 95 -3.49 11.73 13.82
C GLY A 95 -3.95 10.87 12.64
N LEU A 96 -4.76 11.50 11.79
CA LEU A 96 -5.25 10.98 10.53
C LEU A 96 -4.15 11.05 9.47
N SER A 97 -3.86 9.91 8.84
CA SER A 97 -2.88 9.77 7.77
C SER A 97 -3.58 9.73 6.40
N PRO A 98 -2.93 10.14 5.30
CA PRO A 98 -3.46 9.84 3.97
C PRO A 98 -3.65 8.33 3.73
N ALA A 99 -2.92 7.47 4.46
CA ALA A 99 -3.09 6.02 4.41
C ALA A 99 -4.51 5.56 4.84
N ASP A 100 -5.19 6.30 5.71
CA ASP A 100 -6.55 5.98 6.17
C ASP A 100 -7.56 5.98 5.03
N TYR A 101 -7.51 7.01 4.18
CA TYR A 101 -8.43 7.14 3.05
C TYR A 101 -7.90 6.50 1.78
N PHE A 102 -6.59 6.25 1.70
CA PHE A 102 -6.03 5.33 0.72
C PHE A 102 -6.67 3.95 0.86
N GLY A 103 -6.51 3.30 2.02
CA GLY A 103 -6.94 1.92 2.23
C GLY A 103 -8.45 1.73 2.09
N ARG A 104 -9.26 2.65 2.64
CA ARG A 104 -10.72 2.68 2.46
C ARG A 104 -11.13 2.75 0.99
N THR A 105 -10.46 3.61 0.23
CA THR A 105 -10.76 3.77 -1.20
C THR A 105 -10.34 2.52 -1.97
N MET A 106 -9.22 1.89 -1.61
CA MET A 106 -8.79 0.63 -2.22
C MET A 106 -9.83 -0.47 -1.98
N VAL A 107 -10.22 -0.77 -0.73
CA VAL A 107 -11.18 -1.86 -0.45
C VAL A 107 -12.55 -1.60 -1.06
N ALA A 108 -13.00 -0.34 -1.14
CA ALA A 108 -14.26 0.01 -1.80
C ALA A 108 -14.26 -0.23 -3.33
N ASN A 109 -13.09 -0.42 -3.95
CA ASN A 109 -12.94 -0.55 -5.40
C ASN A 109 -12.23 -1.85 -5.82
N LEU A 110 -11.84 -2.69 -4.87
CA LEU A 110 -11.22 -3.99 -5.13
C LEU A 110 -12.23 -5.13 -4.90
N PRO A 111 -12.09 -6.27 -5.61
CA PRO A 111 -12.89 -7.47 -5.36
C PRO A 111 -12.97 -7.87 -3.88
N GLU A 112 -14.10 -8.45 -3.48
CA GLU A 112 -14.38 -8.85 -2.09
C GLU A 112 -13.38 -9.86 -1.51
N ASN A 113 -12.72 -10.66 -2.35
CA ASN A 113 -11.68 -11.60 -1.92
C ASN A 113 -10.32 -10.93 -1.62
N ILE A 114 -10.18 -9.63 -1.87
CA ILE A 114 -8.94 -8.89 -1.63
C ILE A 114 -9.04 -8.08 -0.34
N LYS A 115 -8.11 -8.34 0.56
CA LYS A 115 -7.82 -7.54 1.76
C LYS A 115 -6.70 -6.55 1.45
N VAL A 116 -6.72 -5.39 2.11
CA VAL A 116 -5.71 -4.34 1.99
C VAL A 116 -5.03 -4.14 3.33
N GLY A 117 -3.73 -4.39 3.39
CA GLY A 117 -2.89 -4.20 4.56
C GLY A 117 -2.02 -2.95 4.43
N ILE A 118 -1.92 -2.15 5.49
CA ILE A 118 -0.97 -1.04 5.61
C ILE A 118 0.09 -1.37 6.64
N ILE A 119 1.34 -1.08 6.30
CA ILE A 119 2.47 -1.01 7.24
C ILE A 119 2.97 0.42 7.19
N ASN A 120 2.79 1.20 8.26
CA ASN A 120 3.18 2.61 8.28
C ASN A 120 4.24 2.90 9.34
N VAL A 121 5.44 3.29 8.89
CA VAL A 121 6.54 3.72 9.73
C VAL A 121 6.98 5.10 9.26
N SER A 122 6.49 6.15 9.92
CA SER A 122 6.74 7.55 9.56
C SER A 122 7.09 8.36 10.79
N VAL A 123 7.97 9.36 10.67
CA VAL A 123 8.48 10.15 11.81
C VAL A 123 8.38 11.65 11.51
N GLY A 124 7.58 12.36 12.29
CA GLY A 124 7.40 13.80 12.20
C GLY A 124 8.71 14.57 12.16
N GLY A 125 8.80 15.55 11.26
CA GLY A 125 9.98 16.41 11.12
C GLY A 125 11.25 15.73 10.60
N CYS A 126 11.22 14.42 10.29
CA CYS A 126 12.41 13.73 9.81
C CYS A 126 12.79 14.15 8.38
N ARG A 127 14.08 14.08 8.10
CA ARG A 127 14.61 14.12 6.74
C ARG A 127 14.63 12.71 6.14
N ILE A 128 14.80 12.59 4.83
CA ILE A 128 14.86 11.29 4.13
C ILE A 128 16.03 10.42 4.63
N GLU A 129 17.10 11.05 5.13
CA GLU A 129 18.28 10.38 5.71
C GLU A 129 17.93 9.46 6.89
N LEU A 130 16.79 9.67 7.58
CA LEU A 130 16.33 8.74 8.61
C LEU A 130 16.05 7.32 8.08
N PHE A 131 15.69 7.23 6.80
CA PHE A 131 15.41 5.98 6.12
C PHE A 131 16.59 5.48 5.29
N ASP A 132 17.73 6.16 5.33
CA ASP A 132 18.98 5.67 4.74
C ASP A 132 19.61 4.61 5.66
N LYS A 133 19.48 3.35 5.27
CA LYS A 133 20.02 2.18 5.98
C LYS A 133 21.45 2.35 6.48
N ASP A 134 22.32 2.98 5.69
CA ASP A 134 23.76 3.03 5.98
C ASP A 134 24.14 4.27 6.78
N ASN A 135 23.34 5.35 6.70
CA ASN A 135 23.72 6.66 7.25
C ASN A 135 22.77 7.21 8.32
N TYR A 136 21.65 6.55 8.62
CA TYR A 136 20.63 7.07 9.55
C TYR A 136 21.17 7.41 10.94
N GLU A 137 22.14 6.64 11.47
CA GLU A 137 22.67 6.85 12.83
C GLU A 137 23.29 8.25 12.98
N SER A 138 24.06 8.68 11.99
CA SER A 138 24.70 10.01 11.98
C SER A 138 23.67 11.15 11.97
N TYR A 139 22.55 10.94 11.25
CA TYR A 139 21.43 11.87 11.25
C TYR A 139 20.70 11.88 12.60
N VAL A 140 20.46 10.70 13.18
CA VAL A 140 19.78 10.57 14.48
C VAL A 140 20.63 11.18 15.61
N GLU A 141 21.94 10.99 15.61
CA GLU A 141 22.85 11.52 16.64
C GLU A 141 22.79 13.06 16.74
N THR A 142 22.72 13.73 15.60
CA THR A 142 22.66 15.20 15.50
C THR A 142 21.25 15.77 15.57
N SER A 143 20.23 14.92 15.60
CA SER A 143 18.82 15.32 15.65
C SER A 143 18.38 15.79 17.06
N PRO A 144 17.33 16.62 17.13
CA PRO A 144 16.78 17.07 18.40
C PRO A 144 16.12 15.91 19.19
N ASP A 145 16.04 16.07 20.51
CA ASP A 145 15.57 15.01 21.42
C ASP A 145 14.15 14.53 21.14
N TRP A 146 13.26 15.44 20.69
CA TRP A 146 11.90 15.06 20.31
C TRP A 146 11.89 14.06 19.15
N LEU A 147 12.80 14.20 18.18
CA LEU A 147 12.92 13.27 17.05
C LEU A 147 13.52 11.94 17.53
N LYS A 148 14.62 12.01 18.32
CA LYS A 148 15.25 10.83 18.91
C LYS A 148 14.26 9.99 19.72
N ASN A 149 13.34 10.63 20.44
CA ASN A 149 12.33 9.93 21.22
C ASN A 149 11.30 9.20 20.34
N MET A 150 10.85 9.80 19.24
CA MET A 150 10.00 9.11 18.27
C MET A 150 10.73 7.95 17.57
N VAL A 151 12.02 8.14 17.26
CA VAL A 151 12.87 7.10 16.66
C VAL A 151 13.08 5.90 17.60
N LYS A 152 13.18 6.13 18.91
CA LYS A 152 13.27 5.06 19.92
C LYS A 152 12.03 4.15 19.97
N GLU A 153 10.84 4.64 19.60
CA GLU A 153 9.64 3.80 19.50
C GLU A 153 9.78 2.70 18.42
N TYR A 154 10.69 2.93 17.47
CA TYR A 154 11.08 2.00 16.42
C TYR A 154 12.43 1.33 16.71
N ASP A 155 12.78 1.14 17.98
CA ASP A 155 14.05 0.56 18.45
C ASP A 155 15.30 1.29 17.93
N GLY A 156 15.16 2.58 17.60
CA GLY A 156 16.24 3.40 17.07
C GLY A 156 16.38 3.40 15.55
N ASN A 157 15.71 2.48 14.84
CA ASN A 157 15.85 2.32 13.38
C ASN A 157 14.49 2.15 12.69
N PRO A 158 13.84 3.25 12.27
CA PRO A 158 12.55 3.21 11.58
C PRO A 158 12.60 2.46 10.23
N TYR A 159 13.70 2.56 9.49
CA TYR A 159 13.88 1.79 8.25
C TYR A 159 13.84 0.29 8.53
N GLN A 160 14.60 -0.19 9.51
CA GLN A 160 14.65 -1.60 9.86
C GLN A 160 13.29 -2.09 10.37
N ARG A 161 12.57 -1.29 11.17
CA ARG A 161 11.19 -1.64 11.57
C ARG A 161 10.27 -1.86 10.37
N LEU A 162 10.37 -1.02 9.34
CA LEU A 162 9.57 -1.17 8.12
C LEU A 162 9.91 -2.48 7.38
N VAL A 163 11.20 -2.79 7.25
CA VAL A 163 11.71 -4.03 6.64
C VAL A 163 11.24 -5.27 7.41
N ASP A 164 11.35 -5.26 8.74
CA ASP A 164 10.98 -6.39 9.59
C ASP A 164 9.49 -6.73 9.45
N LEU A 165 8.63 -5.70 9.48
CA LEU A 165 7.19 -5.87 9.34
C LEU A 165 6.79 -6.27 7.92
N ALA A 166 7.47 -5.76 6.89
CA ALA A 166 7.24 -6.15 5.50
C ALA A 166 7.56 -7.65 5.29
N ASN A 167 8.71 -8.10 5.81
CA ASN A 167 9.12 -9.50 5.77
C ASN A 167 8.16 -10.39 6.57
N GLN A 168 7.71 -9.96 7.76
CA GLN A 168 6.67 -10.66 8.51
C GLN A 168 5.40 -10.83 7.67
N ALA A 169 4.91 -9.75 7.07
CA ALA A 169 3.68 -9.76 6.31
C ALA A 169 3.78 -10.64 5.04
N GLN A 170 4.94 -10.69 4.38
CA GLN A 170 5.21 -11.65 3.30
C GLN A 170 5.23 -13.10 3.79
N ALA A 171 5.83 -13.37 4.96
CA ALA A 171 5.86 -14.71 5.55
C ALA A 171 4.46 -15.22 5.93
N GLU A 172 3.54 -14.31 6.23
CA GLU A 172 2.11 -14.57 6.46
C GLU A 172 1.28 -14.69 5.16
N GLY A 173 1.93 -14.65 3.99
CA GLY A 173 1.30 -14.83 2.68
C GLY A 173 0.80 -13.53 2.02
N GLY A 174 1.10 -12.37 2.59
CA GLY A 174 0.75 -11.10 1.98
C GLY A 174 1.65 -10.72 0.81
N ILE A 175 1.07 -10.01 -0.15
CA ILE A 175 1.72 -9.59 -1.40
C ILE A 175 1.95 -8.09 -1.31
N ILE A 176 3.20 -7.65 -1.35
CA ILE A 176 3.53 -6.21 -1.38
C ILE A 176 3.24 -5.66 -2.77
N LYS A 177 2.32 -4.70 -2.87
CA LYS A 177 1.79 -4.18 -4.14
C LYS A 177 2.21 -2.73 -4.42
N GLY A 178 2.81 -2.05 -3.46
CA GLY A 178 3.31 -0.69 -3.66
C GLY A 178 3.81 -0.02 -2.39
N ILE A 179 4.41 1.14 -2.59
CA ILE A 179 4.98 1.98 -1.54
C ILE A 179 4.36 3.37 -1.62
N LEU A 180 3.96 3.93 -0.47
CA LEU A 180 3.49 5.30 -0.32
C LEU A 180 4.55 6.10 0.45
N LEU A 181 5.05 7.15 -0.18
CA LEU A 181 5.98 8.11 0.41
C LEU A 181 5.27 9.46 0.55
N HIS A 182 5.35 10.07 1.72
CA HIS A 182 5.04 11.49 1.88
C HIS A 182 6.09 12.17 2.76
N GLN A 183 7.06 12.79 2.08
CA GLN A 183 8.22 13.42 2.69
C GLN A 183 8.78 14.48 1.76
N GLY A 184 9.38 15.52 2.33
CA GLY A 184 10.14 16.51 1.57
C GLY A 184 10.29 17.84 2.28
N GLU A 185 9.43 18.16 3.25
CA GLU A 185 9.44 19.45 3.94
C GLU A 185 10.79 19.67 4.65
N SER A 186 11.33 18.65 5.32
CA SER A 186 12.63 18.75 6.02
C SER A 186 13.84 18.69 5.08
N ASN A 187 13.64 18.37 3.80
CA ASN A 187 14.65 18.42 2.73
C ASN A 187 14.32 19.52 1.70
N SER A 188 13.48 20.49 2.07
CA SER A 188 12.94 21.47 1.12
C SER A 188 14.06 22.23 0.39
N GLY A 189 14.07 22.13 -0.95
CA GLY A 189 15.05 22.79 -1.82
C GLY A 189 16.27 21.93 -2.19
N GLU A 190 16.42 20.73 -1.63
CA GLU A 190 17.54 19.84 -1.93
C GLU A 190 17.37 19.12 -3.27
N GLN A 191 18.17 19.53 -4.25
CA GLN A 191 18.10 18.99 -5.62
C GLN A 191 18.50 17.51 -5.72
N ASP A 192 19.27 17.00 -4.75
CA ASP A 192 19.71 15.61 -4.69
C ASP A 192 18.70 14.69 -3.97
N TRP A 193 17.61 15.24 -3.43
CA TRP A 193 16.56 14.47 -2.75
C TRP A 193 16.02 13.28 -3.55
N PRO A 194 15.75 13.38 -4.87
CA PRO A 194 15.31 12.22 -5.65
C PRO A 194 16.31 11.05 -5.64
N GLN A 195 17.62 11.35 -5.62
CA GLN A 195 18.65 10.32 -5.54
C GLN A 195 18.70 9.67 -4.16
N LYS A 196 18.49 10.46 -3.09
CA LYS A 196 18.37 9.91 -1.73
C LYS A 196 17.17 8.96 -1.62
N VAL A 197 16.01 9.35 -2.14
CA VAL A 197 14.81 8.48 -2.19
C VAL A 197 15.08 7.22 -3.00
N LYS A 198 15.79 7.31 -4.12
CA LYS A 198 16.19 6.13 -4.92
C LYS A 198 17.03 5.14 -4.13
N ILE A 199 17.96 5.61 -3.31
CA ILE A 199 18.76 4.75 -2.43
C ILE A 199 17.85 4.02 -1.44
N VAL A 200 16.98 4.76 -0.74
CA VAL A 200 16.03 4.18 0.22
C VAL A 200 15.12 3.14 -0.44
N TYR A 201 14.53 3.48 -1.60
CA TYR A 201 13.65 2.60 -2.36
C TYR A 201 14.35 1.31 -2.80
N ASN A 202 15.54 1.41 -3.40
CA ASN A 202 16.29 0.24 -3.85
C ASN A 202 16.73 -0.66 -2.69
N ASN A 203 17.18 -0.06 -1.58
CA ASN A 203 17.53 -0.80 -0.37
C ASN A 203 16.31 -1.52 0.20
N LEU A 204 15.16 -0.84 0.26
CA LEU A 204 13.92 -1.42 0.77
C LEU A 204 13.51 -2.64 -0.07
N LEU A 205 13.47 -2.52 -1.40
CA LEU A 205 13.14 -3.66 -2.28
C LEU A 205 14.11 -4.82 -2.11
N LYS A 206 15.41 -4.53 -2.03
CA LYS A 206 16.45 -5.55 -1.81
C LYS A 206 16.24 -6.29 -0.48
N ASP A 207 16.00 -5.55 0.59
CA ASP A 207 15.91 -6.10 1.95
C ASP A 207 14.60 -6.87 2.20
N ILE A 208 13.58 -6.69 1.35
CA ILE A 208 12.32 -7.46 1.35
C ILE A 208 12.22 -8.44 0.16
N ASN A 209 13.37 -8.71 -0.48
CA ASN A 209 13.54 -9.68 -1.56
C ASN A 209 12.58 -9.47 -2.75
N LEU A 210 12.42 -8.22 -3.17
CA LEU A 210 11.70 -7.83 -4.38
C LEU A 210 12.66 -7.36 -5.47
N GLU A 211 12.32 -7.68 -6.72
CA GLU A 211 13.08 -7.24 -7.88
C GLU A 211 13.08 -5.71 -7.98
N ALA A 212 14.19 -5.14 -8.45
CA ALA A 212 14.30 -3.71 -8.63
C ALA A 212 13.19 -3.18 -9.55
N ASN A 213 12.57 -2.07 -9.17
CA ASN A 213 11.50 -1.42 -9.95
C ASN A 213 10.20 -2.26 -10.12
N SER A 214 10.04 -3.36 -9.37
CA SER A 214 8.92 -4.30 -9.53
C SER A 214 7.57 -3.80 -9.00
N ILE A 215 7.57 -2.90 -8.02
CA ILE A 215 6.36 -2.34 -7.42
C ILE A 215 6.36 -0.82 -7.53
N PRO A 216 5.20 -0.17 -7.66
CA PRO A 216 5.13 1.27 -7.80
C PRO A 216 5.46 2.02 -6.50
N LEU A 217 6.17 3.14 -6.64
CA LEU A 217 6.34 4.16 -5.60
C LEU A 217 5.38 5.32 -5.87
N LEU A 218 4.50 5.62 -4.93
CA LEU A 218 3.61 6.78 -4.99
C LEU A 218 4.17 7.84 -4.04
N ALA A 219 4.53 9.02 -4.56
CA ALA A 219 5.11 10.10 -3.78
C ALA A 219 4.19 11.34 -3.77
N GLY A 220 3.78 11.79 -2.60
CA GLY A 220 2.84 12.90 -2.44
C GLY A 220 3.52 14.25 -2.49
N GLU A 221 2.88 15.19 -3.18
CA GLU A 221 3.23 16.60 -3.08
C GLU A 221 2.87 17.18 -1.70
N LEU A 222 3.68 18.14 -1.26
CA LEU A 222 3.48 18.88 -0.02
C LEU A 222 2.36 19.91 -0.19
N VAL A 223 1.95 20.61 0.88
CA VAL A 223 0.96 21.70 0.78
C VAL A 223 1.34 22.64 -0.36
N ASN A 224 0.42 22.82 -1.30
CA ASN A 224 0.74 23.33 -2.64
C ASN A 224 0.77 24.87 -2.68
N THR A 225 1.18 25.42 -3.82
CA THR A 225 1.33 26.88 -4.01
C THR A 225 -0.01 27.61 -4.02
N ASP A 226 -1.10 26.95 -4.43
CA ASP A 226 -2.47 27.49 -4.41
C ASP A 226 -2.95 27.86 -3.00
N GLN A 227 -2.29 27.33 -1.97
CA GLN A 227 -2.56 27.58 -0.55
C GLN A 227 -1.39 28.22 0.19
N ASN A 228 -0.42 28.80 -0.54
CA ASN A 228 0.79 29.42 0.02
C ASN A 228 1.61 28.46 0.91
N GLY A 229 1.68 27.17 0.54
CA GLY A 229 2.44 26.16 1.29
C GLY A 229 3.90 26.57 1.51
N ALA A 230 4.38 26.45 2.75
CA ALA A 230 5.71 26.94 3.14
C ALA A 230 6.86 26.20 2.43
N CYS A 231 6.63 24.94 2.06
CA CYS A 231 7.58 24.09 1.34
C CYS A 231 7.13 23.80 -0.10
N ALA A 232 6.20 24.57 -0.67
CA ALA A 232 5.61 24.24 -1.97
C ALA A 232 6.64 24.21 -3.13
N GLY A 233 7.76 24.93 -3.02
CA GLY A 233 8.86 24.85 -3.99
C GLY A 233 9.51 23.46 -4.07
N MET A 234 9.42 22.65 -3.01
CA MET A 234 9.88 21.26 -3.02
C MET A 234 9.08 20.39 -4.01
N ASN A 235 7.83 20.76 -4.33
CA ASN A 235 7.01 20.00 -5.27
C ASN A 235 7.63 19.97 -6.68
N GLU A 236 8.40 20.99 -7.08
CA GLU A 236 9.15 20.96 -8.34
C GLU A 236 10.22 19.86 -8.34
N ILE A 237 10.88 19.64 -7.19
CA ILE A 237 11.89 18.59 -7.01
C ILE A 237 11.22 17.21 -6.94
N ILE A 238 10.13 17.07 -6.17
CA ILE A 238 9.36 15.81 -6.06
C ILE A 238 8.90 15.33 -7.44
N ARG A 239 8.51 16.25 -8.33
CA ARG A 239 8.10 15.94 -9.71
C ARG A 239 9.19 15.32 -10.59
N THR A 240 10.46 15.42 -10.20
CA THR A 240 11.59 14.81 -10.93
C THR A 240 11.91 13.39 -10.45
N LEU A 241 11.23 12.89 -9.40
CA LEU A 241 11.46 11.53 -8.89
C LEU A 241 11.26 10.41 -9.94
N PRO A 242 10.27 10.49 -10.86
CA PRO A 242 10.14 9.53 -11.95
C PRO A 242 11.34 9.46 -12.92
N ASP A 243 12.15 10.52 -13.01
CA ASP A 243 13.35 10.54 -13.87
C ASP A 243 14.44 9.59 -13.36
N VAL A 244 14.40 9.27 -12.05
CA VAL A 244 15.44 8.47 -11.38
C VAL A 244 14.93 7.11 -10.92
N ILE A 245 13.62 6.98 -10.68
CA ILE A 245 12.90 5.73 -10.37
C ILE A 245 11.70 5.61 -11.32
N PRO A 246 11.80 4.87 -12.44
CA PRO A 246 10.77 4.88 -13.48
C PRO A 246 9.37 4.42 -13.05
N ASN A 247 9.25 3.46 -12.12
CA ASN A 247 7.97 3.01 -11.57
C ASN A 247 7.49 3.93 -10.42
N THR A 248 7.55 5.25 -10.62
CA THR A 248 7.13 6.25 -9.63
C THR A 248 6.01 7.12 -10.17
N TYR A 249 5.05 7.44 -9.32
CA TYR A 249 3.92 8.30 -9.62
C TYR A 249 3.78 9.39 -8.57
N VAL A 250 3.77 10.64 -9.03
CA VAL A 250 3.61 11.81 -8.15
C VAL A 250 2.13 12.07 -7.91
N ILE A 251 1.73 12.19 -6.65
CA ILE A 251 0.35 12.41 -6.24
C ILE A 251 0.15 13.90 -5.99
N PRO A 252 -0.62 14.59 -6.84
CA PRO A 252 -0.78 16.03 -6.75
C PRO A 252 -1.60 16.42 -5.51
N SER A 253 -1.21 17.53 -4.89
CA SER A 253 -1.81 18.05 -3.65
C SER A 253 -2.57 19.37 -3.83
N ASP A 254 -2.71 19.85 -5.06
CA ASP A 254 -3.52 21.03 -5.39
C ASP A 254 -4.93 20.89 -4.81
N SER A 255 -5.42 21.93 -4.14
CA SER A 255 -6.70 21.95 -3.43
C SER A 255 -6.86 20.95 -2.27
N CYS A 256 -5.85 20.15 -1.92
CA CYS A 256 -5.85 19.39 -0.66
C CYS A 256 -5.66 20.37 0.49
N LYS A 257 -6.72 20.59 1.28
CA LYS A 257 -6.79 21.66 2.29
C LYS A 257 -5.67 21.57 3.34
N GLY A 258 -4.79 22.57 3.37
CA GLY A 258 -3.79 22.81 4.41
C GLY A 258 -4.36 23.43 5.69
N ILE A 259 -3.55 23.53 6.74
CA ILE A 259 -3.85 24.34 7.93
C ILE A 259 -3.00 25.62 7.97
N GLU A 260 -3.24 26.49 8.97
CA GLU A 260 -2.63 27.82 9.10
C GLU A 260 -1.10 27.81 9.19
N ASP A 261 -0.48 26.70 9.60
CA ASP A 261 0.98 26.55 9.62
C ASP A 261 1.62 26.44 8.23
N ARG A 262 0.79 26.21 7.19
CA ARG A 262 1.19 26.05 5.78
C ARG A 262 2.12 24.87 5.52
N LEU A 263 2.23 23.92 6.45
CA LEU A 263 3.05 22.72 6.37
C LEU A 263 2.20 21.46 6.37
N HIS A 264 1.15 21.42 7.20
CA HIS A 264 0.34 20.23 7.37
C HIS A 264 -1.02 20.35 6.67
N PHE A 265 -1.53 19.19 6.25
CA PHE A 265 -2.91 19.09 5.80
C PHE A 265 -3.88 19.07 6.96
N SER A 266 -5.08 19.60 6.73
CA SER A 266 -6.24 19.39 7.60
C SER A 266 -6.73 17.94 7.50
N ALA A 267 -7.64 17.53 8.38
CA ALA A 267 -8.29 16.22 8.26
C ALA A 267 -8.94 16.05 6.87
N GLU A 268 -9.69 17.05 6.40
CA GLU A 268 -10.25 17.10 5.04
C GLU A 268 -9.17 16.92 3.95
N GLY A 269 -8.04 17.61 4.08
CA GLY A 269 -6.91 17.50 3.15
C GLY A 269 -6.30 16.09 3.12
N TYR A 270 -6.11 15.44 4.27
CA TYR A 270 -5.63 14.05 4.32
C TYR A 270 -6.60 13.06 3.68
N ARG A 271 -7.91 13.25 3.86
CA ARG A 271 -8.93 12.42 3.21
C ARG A 271 -8.84 12.50 1.69
N GLU A 272 -8.75 13.73 1.17
CA GLU A 272 -8.66 13.97 -0.27
C GLU A 272 -7.35 13.43 -0.84
N LEU A 273 -6.22 13.74 -0.19
CA LEU A 273 -4.92 13.25 -0.62
C LEU A 273 -4.87 11.71 -0.62
N GLY A 274 -5.37 11.06 0.43
CA GLY A 274 -5.46 9.59 0.51
C GLY A 274 -6.27 8.97 -0.62
N LYS A 275 -7.41 9.57 -0.99
CA LYS A 275 -8.20 9.13 -2.15
C LYS A 275 -7.43 9.27 -3.46
N ARG A 276 -6.60 10.31 -3.62
CA ARG A 276 -5.77 10.51 -4.82
C ARG A 276 -4.67 9.45 -4.92
N TYR A 277 -4.01 9.12 -3.82
CA TYR A 277 -3.09 7.97 -3.77
C TYR A 277 -3.79 6.69 -4.23
N ALA A 278 -4.99 6.41 -3.71
CA ALA A 278 -5.72 5.19 -4.06
C ALA A 278 -6.18 5.18 -5.52
N LYS A 279 -6.66 6.31 -6.04
CA LYS A 279 -7.04 6.45 -7.45
C LYS A 279 -5.87 6.15 -8.38
N GLN A 280 -4.69 6.66 -8.05
CA GLN A 280 -3.47 6.35 -8.82
C GLN A 280 -3.16 4.86 -8.74
N MET A 281 -3.14 4.26 -7.54
CA MET A 281 -2.85 2.84 -7.37
C MET A 281 -3.86 1.95 -8.12
N LEU A 282 -5.16 2.21 -7.98
CA LEU A 282 -6.23 1.49 -8.69
C LEU A 282 -6.09 1.59 -10.22
N SER A 283 -5.53 2.68 -10.74
CA SER A 283 -5.25 2.78 -12.18
C SER A 283 -4.19 1.78 -12.64
N LEU A 284 -3.19 1.49 -11.79
CA LEU A 284 -2.13 0.52 -12.07
C LEU A 284 -2.67 -0.92 -12.03
N TYR A 285 -3.56 -1.23 -11.08
CA TYR A 285 -4.27 -2.51 -11.02
C TYR A 285 -5.06 -2.83 -12.31
N LYS A 286 -5.67 -1.81 -12.91
CA LYS A 286 -6.43 -1.98 -14.16
C LYS A 286 -5.50 -2.30 -15.33
N VAL A 287 -4.31 -1.70 -15.37
CA VAL A 287 -3.33 -1.98 -16.43
C VAL A 287 -2.85 -3.43 -16.34
N ASP A 288 -2.56 -3.93 -15.14
CA ASP A 288 -2.07 -5.29 -14.94
C ASP A 288 -3.13 -6.35 -15.29
N ASN A 289 -4.41 -6.07 -15.06
CA ASN A 289 -5.53 -6.98 -15.41
C ASN A 289 -5.93 -6.94 -16.90
N THR A 290 -5.27 -6.13 -17.73
CA THR A 290 -5.55 -6.02 -19.18
C THR A 290 -4.44 -6.61 -20.07
N LYS A 291 -3.37 -7.14 -19.47
CA LYS A 291 -2.30 -7.88 -20.15
C LYS A 291 -2.51 -9.37 -20.00
#